data_AF-A0A4Y2CM16-F1
#
_entry.id   AF-A0A4Y2CM16-F1
#
_cell.length_a   1.000
_cell.length_b   1.000
_cell.length_c   1.000
_cell.angle_alpha   90.00
_cell.angle_beta   90.00
_cell.angle_gamma   90.00
#
_symmetry.space_group_name_H-M   'P 1'
#
loop_
_entity.id
_entity.type
_entity.pdbx_description
1 polymer ?
#
loop_
_entity_poly.entity_id
_entity_poly.type
_entity_poly.pdbx_seq_one_letter_code
_entity_poly.pdbx_strand_id
1 'polypeptide(L)'
;MKIVHGKPRHSQSQGSVERANQDIENMLGTWMKDHISDQWSQVLRFVRFMKNRDYHSGIKRTPYEALLGCKPIVGLPTSSLPQDILKDINTEGQIEKIIEANRNMDEIIVDGGLNQHDYDMFTEDISVPATCCMCLKETSDAHACTKCRKKS
;
A
#
# COMPACT_ATOMS: atom_id res chain seq x y z
N MET A 1 2.74 10.75 -23.51
CA MET A 1 3.33 11.06 -22.19
C MET A 1 4.01 12.42 -22.27
N LYS A 2 3.65 13.39 -21.40
CA LYS A 2 4.26 14.72 -21.38
C LYS A 2 5.18 14.84 -20.17
N ILE A 3 6.47 15.00 -20.39
CA ILE A 3 7.45 15.20 -19.32
C ILE A 3 7.47 16.70 -18.99
N VAL A 4 7.11 17.04 -17.75
CA VAL A 4 7.20 18.40 -17.23
C VAL A 4 8.47 18.50 -16.41
N HIS A 5 9.39 19.37 -16.84
CA HIS A 5 10.65 19.60 -16.14
C HIS A 5 10.46 20.67 -15.06
N GLY A 6 11.05 20.45 -13.89
CA GLY A 6 11.12 21.46 -12.83
C GLY A 6 11.88 22.70 -13.28
N LYS A 7 11.54 23.88 -12.75
CA LYS A 7 12.31 25.10 -13.03
C LYS A 7 13.69 24.99 -12.38
N PRO A 8 14.78 25.45 -13.03
CA PRO A 8 16.15 25.25 -12.54
C PRO A 8 16.46 25.76 -11.12
N ARG A 9 15.61 26.59 -10.49
CA ARG A 9 15.82 27.11 -9.12
C ARG A 9 14.48 27.40 -8.42
N HIS A 10 13.80 26.32 -8.02
CA HIS A 10 12.58 26.28 -7.20
C HIS A 10 11.28 26.75 -7.86
N SER A 11 10.39 25.79 -8.11
CA SER A 11 8.94 26.03 -8.12
C SER A 11 8.35 25.46 -6.82
N GLN A 12 7.28 26.03 -6.27
CA GLN A 12 6.68 25.58 -5.00
C GLN A 12 6.31 24.08 -5.00
N SER A 13 5.86 23.55 -6.14
CA SER A 13 5.56 22.12 -6.32
C SER A 13 6.80 21.25 -6.11
N GLN A 14 7.96 21.71 -6.57
CA GLN A 14 9.22 21.01 -6.40
C GLN A 14 9.62 20.92 -4.92
N GLY A 15 9.46 22.00 -4.16
CA GLY A 15 9.75 22.02 -2.73
C GLY A 15 8.84 21.09 -1.90
N SER A 16 7.58 20.90 -2.32
CA SER A 16 6.69 19.95 -1.65
C SER A 16 7.11 18.50 -1.86
N VAL A 17 7.49 18.16 -3.10
CA VAL A 17 7.99 16.83 -3.45
C VAL A 17 9.32 16.55 -2.75
N GLU A 18 10.24 17.53 -2.76
CA GLU A 18 11.54 17.42 -2.10
C GLU A 18 11.40 17.13 -0.59
N ARG A 19 10.51 17.84 0.12
CA ARG A 19 10.25 17.56 1.55
C ARG A 19 9.65 16.18 1.78
N ALA A 20 8.67 15.77 0.96
CA ALA A 20 8.06 14.46 1.11
C ALA A 20 9.05 13.32 0.86
N ASN A 21 9.95 13.49 -0.13
CA ASN A 21 11.01 12.53 -0.41
C ASN A 21 12.01 12.46 0.76
N GLN A 22 12.39 13.60 1.33
CA GLN A 22 13.28 13.63 2.48
C GLN A 22 12.67 12.89 3.68
N ASP A 23 11.37 13.03 3.93
CA ASP A 23 10.69 12.29 5.00
C ASP A 23 10.77 10.77 4.77
N ILE A 24 10.56 10.31 3.53
CA ILE A 24 10.65 8.89 3.16
C ILE A 24 12.08 8.38 3.36
N GLU A 25 13.08 9.12 2.88
CA GLU A 25 14.49 8.78 3.05
C GLU A 25 14.87 8.69 4.53
N ASN A 26 14.40 9.62 5.36
CA ASN A 26 14.65 9.62 6.80
C ASN A 26 14.00 8.39 7.46
N MET A 27 12.74 8.08 7.13
CA MET A 27 12.04 6.90 7.69
C MET A 27 12.76 5.61 7.33
N LEU A 28 13.18 5.45 6.07
CA LEU A 28 13.96 4.29 5.63
C LEU A 28 15.34 4.25 6.29
N GLY A 29 16.03 5.38 6.37
CA GLY A 29 17.35 5.51 6.98
C GLY A 29 17.36 5.13 8.47
N THR A 30 16.37 5.61 9.22
CA THR A 30 16.19 5.22 10.62
C THR A 30 15.95 3.72 10.76
N TRP A 31 15.04 3.15 9.95
CA TRP A 31 14.77 1.72 10.00
C TRP A 31 16.00 0.87 9.69
N MET A 32 16.72 1.19 8.61
CA MET A 32 17.94 0.48 8.21
C MET A 32 19.02 0.53 9.29
N LYS A 33 19.16 1.67 9.98
CA LYS A 33 20.10 1.83 11.10
C LYS A 33 19.71 0.98 12.30
N ASP A 34 18.44 0.97 12.65
CA ASP A 34 17.94 0.24 13.83
C ASP A 34 18.00 -1.28 13.63
N HIS A 35 17.85 -1.76 12.39
CA HIS A 35 17.80 -3.18 12.06
C HIS A 35 19.10 -3.73 11.47
N ILE A 36 20.12 -2.89 11.28
CA ILE A 36 21.40 -3.24 10.63
C ILE A 36 21.13 -3.99 9.32
N SER A 37 20.26 -3.43 8.48
CA SER A 37 19.75 -4.08 7.28
C SER A 37 19.64 -3.10 6.12
N ASP A 38 19.86 -3.59 4.91
CA ASP A 38 19.65 -2.88 3.64
C ASP A 38 18.33 -3.27 2.96
N GLN A 39 17.49 -4.07 3.62
CA GLN A 39 16.23 -4.60 3.09
C GLN A 39 15.09 -3.55 3.14
N TRP A 40 15.39 -2.32 2.72
CA TRP A 40 14.46 -1.18 2.76
C TRP A 40 13.19 -1.43 1.95
N SER A 41 13.24 -2.27 0.92
CA SER A 41 12.10 -2.63 0.08
C SER A 41 11.01 -3.35 0.88
N GLN A 42 11.38 -4.14 1.89
CA GLN A 42 10.43 -4.86 2.75
C GLN A 42 9.58 -3.92 3.60
N VAL A 43 10.13 -2.76 3.97
CA VAL A 43 9.43 -1.77 4.82
C VAL A 43 8.76 -0.65 4.07
N LEU A 44 8.96 -0.57 2.74
CA LEU A 44 8.40 0.50 1.93
C LEU A 44 6.87 0.59 2.01
N ARG A 45 6.18 -0.56 2.14
CA ARG A 45 4.72 -0.60 2.32
C ARG A 45 4.30 0.10 3.61
N PHE A 46 5.03 -0.11 4.70
CA PHE A 46 4.76 0.54 5.99
C PHE A 46 5.07 2.03 5.92
N VAL A 47 6.22 2.43 5.36
CA VAL A 47 6.59 3.84 5.19
C VAL A 47 5.56 4.60 4.35
N ARG A 48 5.13 4.03 3.22
CA ARG A 48 4.07 4.60 2.39
C ARG A 48 2.76 4.76 3.17
N PHE A 49 2.36 3.73 3.92
CA PHE A 49 1.14 3.79 4.72
C PHE A 49 1.24 4.87 5.80
N MET A 50 2.34 4.89 6.57
CA MET A 50 2.60 5.89 7.61
C MET A 50 2.59 7.32 7.05
N LYS A 51 3.25 7.56 5.92
CA LYS A 51 3.30 8.88 5.32
C LYS A 51 1.93 9.33 4.76
N ASN A 52 1.18 8.41 4.15
CA ASN A 52 -0.11 8.74 3.54
C ASN A 52 -1.24 8.91 4.55
N ARG A 53 -1.12 8.33 5.75
CA ARG A 53 -2.12 8.49 6.82
C ARG A 53 -1.82 9.63 7.78
N ASP A 54 -0.68 10.31 7.61
CA ASP A 54 -0.32 11.43 8.45
C ASP A 54 -1.11 12.68 8.04
N TYR A 55 -1.46 13.51 9.02
CA TYR A 55 -2.28 14.69 8.77
C TYR A 55 -1.48 15.75 8.02
N HIS A 56 -1.96 16.14 6.83
CA HIS A 56 -1.30 17.16 6.04
C HIS A 56 -2.00 18.52 6.17
N SER A 57 -1.34 19.45 6.86
CA SER A 57 -1.89 20.77 7.24
C SER A 57 -2.37 21.63 6.07
N GLY A 58 -1.80 21.46 4.88
CA GLY A 58 -2.20 22.19 3.67
C GLY A 58 -3.51 21.73 3.04
N ILE A 59 -3.83 20.42 3.12
CA ILE A 59 -5.08 19.85 2.55
C ILE A 59 -6.15 19.59 3.62
N LYS A 60 -5.80 19.84 4.88
CA LYS A 60 -6.65 19.71 6.07
C LYS A 60 -7.21 18.29 6.31
N ARG A 61 -6.54 17.29 5.75
CA ARG A 61 -6.85 15.86 5.87
C ARG A 61 -5.59 15.04 5.61
N THR A 62 -5.68 13.72 5.73
CA THR A 62 -4.59 12.83 5.33
C THR A 62 -4.53 12.67 3.81
N PRO A 63 -3.35 12.51 3.18
CA PRO A 63 -3.27 12.17 1.76
C PRO A 63 -4.10 10.94 1.36
N TYR A 64 -4.21 9.95 2.26
CA TYR A 64 -5.08 8.78 2.10
C TYR A 64 -6.55 9.18 1.96
N GLU A 65 -7.08 9.97 2.88
CA GLU A 65 -8.47 10.47 2.80
C GLU A 65 -8.70 11.35 1.58
N ALA A 66 -7.69 12.13 1.16
CA ALA A 66 -7.78 12.95 -0.04
C ALA A 66 -7.89 12.12 -1.32
N LEU A 67 -7.22 10.96 -1.36
CA LEU A 67 -7.21 10.08 -2.52
C LEU A 67 -8.41 9.12 -2.55
N LEU A 68 -8.77 8.55 -1.40
CA LEU A 68 -9.73 7.44 -1.30
C LEU A 68 -11.09 7.86 -0.70
N GLY A 69 -11.21 9.06 -0.15
CA GLY A 69 -12.46 9.56 0.43
C GLY A 69 -12.86 8.92 1.76
N CYS A 70 -12.12 7.94 2.26
CA CYS A 70 -12.35 7.27 3.54
C CYS A 70 -11.14 7.36 4.47
N LYS A 71 -11.37 7.14 5.76
CA LYS A 71 -10.29 7.06 6.76
C LYS A 71 -9.49 5.77 6.58
N PRO A 72 -8.17 5.79 6.77
CA PRO A 72 -7.38 4.57 6.76
C PRO A 72 -7.82 3.65 7.92
N ILE A 73 -7.87 2.34 7.65
CA ILE A 73 -8.10 1.31 8.66
C ILE A 73 -6.77 1.02 9.36
N VAL A 74 -6.78 1.11 10.68
CA VAL A 74 -5.68 1.05 11.62
C VAL A 74 -6.06 0.12 12.77
N GLY A 75 -5.85 -1.17 12.55
CA GLY A 75 -6.27 -2.20 13.49
C GLY A 75 -7.79 -2.30 13.63
N LEU A 76 -8.22 -3.07 14.63
CA LEU A 76 -9.63 -3.43 14.83
C LEU A 76 -10.55 -2.24 15.14
N PRO A 77 -10.17 -1.23 15.96
CA PRO A 77 -11.08 -0.15 16.34
C PRO A 77 -11.60 0.71 15.18
N THR A 78 -10.85 0.75 14.09
CA THR A 78 -11.17 1.50 12.86
C THR A 78 -11.70 0.62 11.73
N SER A 79 -11.90 -0.67 12.00
CA SER A 79 -12.54 -1.58 11.05
C SER A 79 -14.05 -1.29 10.95
N SER A 80 -14.72 -1.96 10.01
CA SER A 80 -16.17 -1.96 9.90
C SER A 80 -16.87 -2.83 10.96
N LEU A 81 -16.12 -3.44 11.88
CA LEU A 81 -16.69 -4.31 12.91
C LEU A 81 -17.54 -3.51 13.90
N PRO A 82 -18.71 -4.06 14.31
CA PRO A 82 -19.51 -3.50 15.39
C PRO A 82 -18.70 -3.30 16.67
N GLN A 83 -18.87 -2.13 17.30
CA GLN A 83 -18.18 -1.79 18.54
C GLN A 83 -18.44 -2.77 19.68
N ASP A 84 -19.60 -3.43 19.70
CA ASP A 84 -19.91 -4.40 20.73
C ASP A 84 -19.08 -5.68 20.58
N ILE A 85 -18.80 -6.11 19.35
CA ILE A 85 -17.87 -7.23 19.10
C ILE A 85 -16.45 -6.86 19.52
N LEU A 86 -16.02 -5.62 19.24
CA LEU A 86 -14.68 -5.15 19.57
C LEU A 86 -14.40 -5.11 21.08
N LYS A 87 -15.41 -4.85 21.92
CA LYS A 87 -15.26 -4.85 23.39
C LYS A 87 -14.93 -6.23 23.94
N ASP A 88 -15.43 -7.27 23.30
CA ASP A 88 -15.31 -8.64 23.78
C ASP A 88 -14.01 -9.32 23.29
N ILE A 89 -13.36 -8.76 22.26
CA ILE A 89 -12.07 -9.24 21.74
C ILE A 89 -10.93 -8.74 22.63
N ASN A 90 -10.34 -9.65 23.39
CA ASN A 90 -9.20 -9.42 24.26
C ASN A 90 -7.99 -10.31 23.88
N THR A 91 -8.19 -11.35 23.07
CA THR A 91 -7.12 -12.27 22.64
C THR A 91 -7.20 -12.59 21.16
N GLU A 92 -6.06 -13.00 20.59
CA GLU A 92 -5.96 -13.45 19.20
C GLU A 92 -6.90 -14.63 18.91
N GLY A 93 -7.01 -15.59 19.82
CA GLY A 93 -7.91 -16.75 19.64
C GLY A 93 -9.40 -16.40 19.61
N GLN A 94 -9.81 -15.22 20.08
CA GLN A 94 -11.19 -14.74 19.89
C GLN A 94 -11.41 -14.20 18.47
N ILE A 95 -10.38 -13.58 17.89
CA ILE A 95 -10.41 -13.12 16.50
C ILE A 95 -10.51 -14.34 15.56
N GLU A 96 -9.73 -15.39 15.82
CA GLU A 96 -9.77 -16.63 15.04
C GLU A 96 -11.18 -17.23 15.01
N LYS A 97 -11.84 -17.33 16.17
CA LYS A 97 -13.22 -17.82 16.27
C LYS A 97 -14.21 -16.99 15.46
N ILE A 98 -14.07 -15.67 15.46
CA ILE A 98 -14.92 -14.76 14.67
C ILE A 98 -14.69 -14.99 13.17
N ILE A 99 -13.44 -15.17 12.75
CA ILE A 99 -13.09 -15.46 11.36
C ILE A 99 -13.68 -16.82 10.93
N GLU A 100 -13.54 -17.86 11.76
CA GLU A 100 -14.11 -19.19 11.51
C GLU A 100 -15.65 -19.15 11.44
N ALA A 101 -16.30 -18.43 12.36
CA ALA A 101 -17.74 -18.27 12.34
C ALA A 101 -18.24 -17.57 11.07
N ASN A 102 -17.53 -16.55 10.58
CA ASN A 102 -17.85 -15.88 9.32
C ASN A 102 -17.68 -16.79 8.10
N ARG A 103 -16.59 -17.57 8.04
CA ARG A 103 -16.36 -18.53 6.94
C ARG A 103 -17.44 -19.59 6.86
N ASN A 104 -17.91 -20.08 8.02
CA ASN A 104 -18.98 -21.07 8.07
C ASN A 104 -20.35 -20.48 7.67
N MET A 105 -20.56 -19.17 7.78
CA MET A 105 -21.77 -18.51 7.27
C MET A 105 -21.75 -18.35 5.76
N ASP A 106 -20.59 -18.10 5.15
CA ASP A 106 -20.44 -18.01 3.70
C ASP A 106 -20.72 -19.36 3.00
N GLU A 107 -20.35 -20.49 3.62
CA GLU A 107 -20.67 -21.84 3.10
C GLU A 107 -22.17 -22.18 3.10
N ILE A 108 -22.96 -21.57 3.99
CA ILE A 108 -24.42 -21.80 4.07
C ILE A 108 -25.17 -21.02 2.97
N ILE A 109 -24.60 -19.93 2.46
CA ILE A 109 -25.24 -19.07 1.44
C ILE A 109 -25.10 -19.67 0.03
N VAL A 110 -24.14 -20.57 -0.21
CA VAL A 110 -23.88 -21.16 -1.54
C VAL A 110 -25.03 -22.04 -2.06
N ASP A 111 -25.92 -22.55 -1.19
CA ASP A 111 -27.11 -23.33 -1.62
C ASP A 111 -28.32 -22.45 -2.01
N GLY A 112 -28.25 -21.13 -1.81
CA GLY A 112 -29.33 -20.20 -2.11
C GLY A 112 -28.88 -19.09 -3.05
N GLY A 113 -28.67 -19.44 -4.32
CA GLY A 113 -28.05 -18.59 -5.33
C GLY A 113 -28.56 -17.14 -5.38
N LEU A 114 -27.67 -16.19 -5.08
CA LEU A 114 -27.64 -14.82 -5.61
C LEU A 114 -26.18 -14.36 -5.70
N ASN A 115 -25.87 -13.74 -6.85
CA ASN A 115 -24.55 -13.48 -7.40
C ASN A 115 -23.51 -12.88 -6.43
N GLN A 116 -22.33 -13.49 -6.47
CA GLN A 116 -21.05 -13.00 -5.94
C GLN A 116 -20.86 -11.51 -6.30
N HIS A 117 -20.84 -10.64 -5.30
CA HIS A 117 -20.28 -9.30 -5.43
C HIS A 117 -18.99 -9.24 -4.62
N ASP A 118 -17.90 -9.26 -5.38
CA ASP A 118 -16.51 -8.91 -5.11
C ASP A 118 -16.25 -8.22 -3.76
N TYR A 119 -15.64 -8.96 -2.84
CA TYR A 119 -14.68 -8.39 -1.90
C TYR A 119 -13.27 -8.71 -2.41
N ASP A 120 -12.96 -8.13 -3.58
CA ASP A 120 -11.58 -7.88 -3.95
C ASP A 120 -11.01 -6.89 -2.93
N MET A 121 -10.33 -7.44 -1.93
CA MET A 121 -9.20 -6.73 -1.35
C MET A 121 -8.34 -6.30 -2.55
N PHE A 122 -8.26 -4.99 -2.83
CA PHE A 122 -7.43 -4.41 -3.89
C PHE A 122 -5.95 -4.78 -3.65
N THR A 123 -5.58 -6.01 -3.96
CA THR A 123 -4.40 -6.35 -4.72
C THR A 123 -4.87 -6.36 -6.16
N GLU A 124 -5.03 -5.18 -6.75
CA GLU A 124 -4.66 -5.10 -8.16
C GLU A 124 -3.20 -5.55 -8.17
N ASP A 125 -2.99 -6.82 -8.53
CA ASP A 125 -1.78 -7.23 -9.21
C ASP A 125 -1.68 -6.28 -10.38
N ILE A 126 -1.01 -5.15 -10.16
CA ILE A 126 -0.42 -4.40 -11.23
C ILE A 126 0.47 -5.46 -11.86
N SER A 127 0.02 -6.01 -12.98
CA SER A 127 0.91 -6.63 -13.96
C SER A 127 1.88 -5.51 -14.30
N VAL A 128 2.93 -5.39 -13.50
CA VAL A 128 4.05 -4.52 -13.80
C VAL A 128 4.67 -5.26 -14.96
N PRO A 129 4.55 -4.76 -16.21
CA PRO A 129 5.22 -5.39 -17.31
C PRO A 129 6.69 -5.44 -16.91
N ALA A 130 7.32 -6.61 -16.94
CA ALA A 130 8.71 -6.71 -16.55
C ALA A 130 9.52 -5.81 -17.50
N THR A 131 9.83 -4.58 -17.11
CA THR A 131 10.52 -3.62 -17.98
C THR A 131 12.01 -3.70 -17.75
N CYS A 132 12.78 -3.70 -18.84
CA CYS A 132 14.24 -3.70 -18.76
C CYS A 132 14.73 -2.41 -18.05
N CYS A 133 15.47 -2.54 -16.95
CA CYS A 133 16.02 -1.39 -16.20
C CYS A 133 16.93 -0.47 -17.03
N MET A 134 17.48 -0.96 -18.14
CA MET A 134 18.39 -0.20 -19.01
C MET A 134 17.70 0.51 -20.18
N CYS A 135 16.58 -0.01 -20.69
CA CYS A 135 15.91 0.55 -21.88
C CYS A 135 14.40 0.79 -21.73
N LEU A 136 13.83 0.45 -20.57
CA LEU A 136 12.44 0.70 -20.17
C LEU A 136 11.39 0.11 -21.13
N LYS A 137 11.76 -0.90 -21.90
CA LYS A 137 10.83 -1.66 -22.76
C LYS A 137 10.31 -2.88 -22.02
N GLU A 138 9.06 -3.23 -22.29
CA GLU A 138 8.41 -4.45 -21.81
C GLU A 138 9.23 -5.68 -22.21
N THR A 139 9.34 -6.64 -21.29
CA THR A 139 10.02 -7.92 -21.49
C THR A 139 9.05 -9.03 -21.14
N SER A 140 9.07 -10.10 -21.95
CA SER A 140 8.37 -11.34 -21.67
C SER A 140 9.21 -12.13 -20.67
N ASP A 141 8.83 -12.08 -19.40
CA ASP A 141 9.23 -12.91 -18.27
C ASP A 141 10.66 -13.51 -18.20
N ALA A 142 11.30 -13.20 -17.08
CA ALA A 142 12.37 -13.94 -16.39
C ALA A 142 13.74 -14.17 -17.07
N HIS A 143 13.93 -14.07 -18.39
CA HIS A 143 15.25 -14.39 -18.98
C HIS A 143 15.72 -13.42 -20.07
N ALA A 144 16.48 -12.41 -19.64
CA ALA A 144 17.33 -11.51 -20.43
C ALA A 144 16.63 -10.63 -21.48
N CYS A 145 16.91 -9.32 -21.46
CA CYS A 145 16.43 -8.41 -22.48
C CYS A 145 17.05 -8.74 -23.85
N THR A 146 16.22 -9.12 -24.83
CA THR A 146 16.66 -9.45 -26.22
C THR A 146 17.36 -8.29 -26.93
N LYS A 147 17.11 -7.06 -26.50
CA LYS A 147 17.72 -5.85 -27.05
C LYS A 147 19.05 -5.46 -26.40
N CYS A 148 19.21 -5.69 -25.09
CA CYS A 148 20.41 -5.31 -24.33
C CYS A 148 21.34 -6.50 -24.00
N ARG A 149 20.90 -7.74 -24.27
CA ARG A 149 21.63 -9.02 -24.11
C ARG A 149 22.33 -9.24 -22.75
N LYS A 150 21.83 -8.63 -21.66
CA LYS A 150 22.31 -8.90 -20.30
C LYS A 150 21.15 -9.36 -19.40
N LYS A 151 21.44 -10.38 -18.58
CA LYS A 151 20.54 -10.88 -17.53
C LYS A 151 20.51 -9.85 -16.38
N SER A 152 19.34 -9.68 -15.77
CA SER A 152 19.14 -8.90 -14.54
C SER A 152 20.05 -9.41 -13.43
#